data_AF-A0A7Z9Y8J1-F1
#
_entry.id   AF-A0A7Z9Y8J1-F1
#
_cell.length_a   1.000
_cell.length_b   1.000
_cell.length_c   1.000
_cell.angle_alpha   90.00
_cell.angle_beta   90.00
_cell.angle_gamma   90.00
#
_symmetry.space_group_name_H-M   'P 1'
#
loop_
_entity.id
_entity.type
_entity.pdbx_description
1 polymer ?
#
loop_
_entity_poly.entity_id
_entity_poly.type
_entity_poly.pdbx_seq_one_letter_code
_entity_poly.pdbx_strand_id
1 'polypeptide(L)' 'MGFISSLMPLILIFLIFYLLIIRPQRIKEKKHQNMLRNLSKGDQVVTVGGLHGTIVGLSDEIVVLRVAENVKVEVS' A
#
# COMPACT_ATOMS: atom_id res chain seq x y z
N MET A 1 37.55 -16.19 23.74
CA MET A 1 37.05 -15.97 22.36
C MET A 1 36.06 -17.07 21.96
N GLY A 2 34.88 -17.14 22.58
CA GLY A 2 33.90 -18.22 22.30
C GLY A 2 32.43 -17.81 22.39
N PHE A 3 32.15 -16.58 22.81
CA PHE A 3 30.79 -16.06 22.98
C PHE A 3 30.24 -15.40 21.70
N ILE A 4 31.12 -14.83 20.87
CA ILE A 4 30.75 -14.23 19.59
C ILE A 4 30.46 -15.33 18.55
N SER A 5 31.19 -16.45 18.61
CA SER A 5 30.99 -17.60 17.71
C SER A 5 29.69 -18.36 17.96
N SER A 6 29.22 -18.43 19.22
CA SER A 6 27.95 -19.07 19.56
C SER A 6 26.72 -18.20 19.26
N LEU A 7 26.87 -16.87 19.26
CA LEU A 7 25.79 -15.93 18.88
C LEU A 7 25.71 -15.66 17.37
N MET A 8 26.77 -16.01 16.62
CA MET A 8 26.84 -15.85 15.16
C MET A 8 25.62 -16.45 14.42
N PRO A 9 25.16 -17.68 14.70
CA PRO A 9 24.03 -18.26 13.97
C PRO A 9 22.72 -17.52 14.25
N LEU A 10 22.52 -17.07 15.49
CA LEU A 10 21.32 -16.34 15.90
C LEU A 10 21.24 -14.98 15.21
N ILE A 11 22.35 -14.24 15.18
CA ILE A 11 22.43 -12.93 14.50
C ILE A 11 22.17 -13.09 13.00
N LEU A 12 22.70 -14.17 12.39
CA LEU A 12 22.55 -14.44 10.97
C LEU A 12 21.10 -14.77 10.60
N ILE A 13 20.40 -15.55 11.43
CA ILE A 13 18.96 -15.82 11.28
C ILE A 13 18.15 -14.53 11.42
N PHE A 14 18.41 -13.70 12.45
CA PHE A 14 17.74 -12.41 12.61
C PHE A 14 17.97 -11.49 11.41
N LEU A 15 19.19 -11.45 10.86
CA LEU A 15 19.51 -10.68 9.68
C LEU A 15 18.70 -11.14 8.46
N ILE A 16 18.58 -12.45 8.25
CA ILE A 16 17.79 -13.03 7.15
C ILE A 16 16.31 -12.68 7.31
N PHE A 17 15.71 -12.89 8.49
CA PHE A 17 14.31 -12.54 8.74
C PHE A 17 14.04 -11.04 8.63
N TYR A 18 14.96 -10.20 9.14
CA TYR A 18 14.89 -8.75 8.98
C TYR A 18 14.85 -8.37 7.49
N LEU A 19 15.77 -8.92 6.69
CA LEU A 19 15.80 -8.66 5.25
C LEU A 19 14.56 -9.19 4.54
N LEU A 20 14.08 -10.39 4.88
CA LEU A 20 12.93 -11.01 4.24
C LEU A 20 11.60 -10.34 4.59
N ILE A 21 11.44 -9.71 5.74
CA ILE A 21 10.16 -9.07 6.12
C ILE A 21 10.18 -7.58 5.81
N ILE A 22 11.22 -6.85 6.23
CA ILE A 22 11.25 -5.39 6.13
C ILE A 22 11.49 -4.92 4.70
N ARG A 23 12.30 -5.64 3.90
CA ARG A 23 12.51 -5.28 2.49
C ARG A 23 11.23 -5.35 1.66
N PRO A 24 10.45 -6.45 1.64
CA PRO A 24 9.21 -6.49 0.86
C PRO A 24 8.13 -5.56 1.42
N GLN A 25 8.06 -5.34 2.74
CA GLN A 25 7.13 -4.35 3.29
C GLN A 25 7.39 -2.95 2.75
N ARG A 26 8.66 -2.50 2.77
CA ARG A 26 9.04 -1.20 2.20
C ARG A 26 8.72 -1.08 0.70
N ILE A 27 8.82 -2.18 -0.05
CA ILE A 27 8.49 -2.19 -1.50
C ILE A 27 6.97 -2.06 -1.70
N LYS A 28 6.16 -2.81 -0.93
CA LYS A 28 4.68 -2.74 -1.02
C LYS A 28 4.19 -1.33 -0.69
N GLU A 29 4.73 -0.72 0.35
CA GLU A 29 4.33 0.63 0.77
C GLU A 29 4.73 1.68 -0.27
N LYS A 30 5.95 1.62 -0.80
CA LYS A 30 6.36 2.48 -1.92
C LYS A 30 5.47 2.31 -3.15
N LYS A 31 5.08 1.07 -3.48
CA LYS A 31 4.19 0.80 -4.61
C LYS A 31 2.80 1.41 -4.39
N HIS A 32 2.26 1.32 -3.18
CA HIS A 32 0.98 1.93 -2.83
C HIS A 32 1.04 3.46 -2.91
N GLN A 33 2.08 4.06 -2.32
CA GLN A 33 2.30 5.50 -2.38
C GLN A 33 2.49 6.00 -3.82
N ASN A 34 3.26 5.27 -4.65
CA ASN A 34 3.41 5.61 -6.06
C ASN A 34 2.10 5.45 -6.85
N MET A 35 1.28 4.45 -6.52
CA MET A 35 -0.04 4.30 -7.14
C MET A 35 -0.90 5.52 -6.84
N LEU A 36 -1.00 5.95 -5.58
CA LEU A 36 -1.74 7.16 -5.20
C LEU A 36 -1.21 8.43 -5.87
N ARG A 37 0.11 8.59 -5.99
CA ARG A 37 0.74 9.73 -6.68
C ARG A 37 0.47 9.78 -8.18
N ASN A 38 0.30 8.62 -8.80
CA ASN A 38 0.02 8.53 -10.23
C ASN A 38 -1.46 8.76 -10.54
N LEU A 39 -2.34 8.76 -9.53
CA LEU A 39 -3.75 9.06 -9.73
C LEU A 39 -3.94 10.54 -10.05
N SER A 40 -4.60 10.81 -11.17
CA SER A 40 -4.93 12.14 -11.63
C SER A 40 -6.44 12.30 -11.82
N LYS A 41 -6.91 13.55 -11.82
CA LYS A 41 -8.29 13.85 -12.21
C LYS A 41 -8.55 13.34 -13.63
N GLY A 42 -9.66 12.64 -13.82
CA GLY A 42 -10.02 12.01 -15.09
C GLY A 42 -9.68 10.52 -15.18
N ASP A 43 -8.90 9.98 -14.24
CA ASP A 43 -8.60 8.55 -14.23
C ASP A 43 -9.82 7.71 -13.83
N GLN A 44 -10.01 6.61 -14.54
CA GLN A 44 -10.99 5.58 -14.20
C GLN A 44 -10.38 4.63 -13.18
N VAL A 45 -11.04 4.46 -12.04
CA VAL A 45 -10.57 3.59 -10.96
C VAL A 45 -11.66 2.65 -10.50
N VAL A 46 -11.22 1.53 -9.96
CA VAL A 46 -12.08 0.54 -9.31
C VAL A 46 -11.68 0.48 -7.84
N THR A 47 -12.63 0.71 -6.95
CA THR A 47 -12.39 0.60 -5.51
C THR A 47 -12.29 -0.87 -5.10
N VAL A 48 -11.79 -1.14 -3.90
CA VAL A 48 -11.69 -2.51 -3.36
C VAL A 48 -13.07 -3.20 -3.28
N GLY A 49 -14.14 -2.43 -3.10
CA GLY A 49 -15.52 -2.92 -3.11
C GLY A 49 -16.12 -3.12 -4.51
N GLY A 50 -15.35 -2.92 -5.58
CA GLY A 50 -15.82 -3.07 -6.96
C GLY A 50 -16.62 -1.87 -7.47
N LEU A 51 -16.54 -0.70 -6.84
CA LEU A 51 -17.16 0.53 -7.40
C LEU A 51 -16.27 1.08 -8.51
N HIS A 52 -16.85 1.27 -9.70
CA HIS A 52 -16.20 1.91 -10.83
C HIS A 52 -16.53 3.41 -10.82
N GLY A 53 -15.54 4.26 -11.02
CA GLY A 53 -15.79 5.70 -11.11
C GLY A 53 -14.60 6.46 -11.67
N THR A 54 -14.85 7.71 -12.01
CA THR A 54 -13.82 8.64 -12.50
C THR A 54 -13.41 9.62 -11.39
N ILE A 55 -12.11 9.84 -11.21
CA ILE A 55 -11.63 10.78 -10.19
C ILE A 55 -11.95 12.22 -10.62
N VAL A 56 -12.66 12.96 -9.77
CA VAL A 56 -13.00 14.38 -10.00
C VAL A 56 -12.29 15.31 -9.02
N GLY A 57 -11.79 14.77 -7.92
CA GLY A 57 -11.02 15.50 -6.92
C GLY A 57 -10.04 14.58 -6.21
N LEU A 58 -8.85 15.10 -5.94
CA LEU A 58 -7.88 14.47 -5.05
C LEU A 58 -7.49 15.50 -3.98
N SER A 59 -7.45 15.04 -2.74
CA SER A 59 -6.84 15.68 -1.57
C SER A 59 -5.96 14.65 -0.88
N ASP A 60 -5.09 15.06 0.02
CA ASP A 60 -4.03 14.20 0.58
C ASP A 60 -4.56 12.87 1.15
N GLU A 61 -5.72 12.90 1.81
CA GLU A 61 -6.34 11.70 2.40
C GLU A 61 -7.69 11.33 1.77
N ILE A 62 -8.21 12.15 0.85
CA ILE A 62 -9.58 12.02 0.33
C ILE A 62 -9.57 12.03 -1.20
N VAL A 63 -10.14 10.99 -1.81
CA VAL A 63 -10.37 10.92 -3.26
C VAL A 63 -11.87 11.05 -3.54
N VAL A 64 -12.24 12.01 -4.37
CA VAL A 64 -13.63 12.24 -4.79
C VAL A 64 -13.85 11.57 -6.13
N LEU A 65 -14.77 10.60 -6.14
CA LEU A 65 -15.11 9.78 -7.31
C LEU A 65 -16.50 10.14 -7.83
N ARG A 66 -16.59 10.35 -9.14
CA ARG A 66 -17.87 10.40 -9.86
C ARG A 66 -18.18 9.01 -10.37
N VAL A 67 -19.23 8.41 -9.83
CA VAL A 67 -19.67 7.04 -10.16
C VAL A 67 -20.83 7.08 -11.17
N ALA A 68 -21.91 7.79 -10.84
CA ALA A 68 -23.04 8.10 -11.72
C ALA A 68 -23.86 9.27 -11.13
N GLU A 69 -24.81 9.82 -11.88
CA GLU A 69 -25.77 10.79 -11.32
C GLU A 69 -26.72 10.09 -10.34
N ASN A 70 -26.91 10.65 -9.13
CA ASN A 70 -27.80 10.14 -8.07
C ASN A 70 -27.45 8.76 -7.47
N VAL A 71 -26.17 8.48 -7.19
CA VAL A 71 -25.75 7.23 -6.52
C VAL A 71 -26.11 7.23 -5.03
N LYS A 72 -26.75 6.15 -4.56
CA LYS A 72 -26.89 5.79 -3.14
C LYS A 72 -26.04 4.56 -2.85
N VAL A 73 -25.16 4.65 -1.85
CA VAL A 73 -24.32 3.54 -1.38
C VAL A 73 -24.73 3.22 0.05
N GLU A 74 -25.12 1.99 0.31
CA GLU A 74 -25.40 1.47 1.65
C GLU A 74 -24.24 0.56 2.06
N VAL A 75 -23.67 0.81 3.24
CA VAL A 75 -22.54 0.06 3.79
C VAL A 75 -22.99 -0.51 5.14
N SER A 76 -22.92 -1.83 5.29
CA SER A 76 -23.25 -2.57 6.51
C SER A 76 -22.00 -3.10 7.20
#